data_AF-A0A3C0SXJ1-F1
#
_entry.id   AF-A0A3C0SXJ1-F1
#
_cell.length_a   1.000
_cell.length_b   1.000
_cell.length_c   1.000
_cell.angle_alpha   90.00
_cell.angle_beta   90.00
_cell.angle_gamma   90.00
#
_symmetry.space_group_name_H-M   'P 1'
#
loop_
_entity.id
_entity.type
_entity.pdbx_description
1 polymer ?
#
loop_
_entity_poly.entity_id
_entity_poly.type
_entity_poly.pdbx_seq_one_letter_code
_entity_poly.pdbx_strand_id
1 'polypeptide(L)'
;GLDMIAVPGDTSAETIAGVIADEAAIGMVNHKTTAVRIIPVPNMKIGDTVEFGGLLGSGPVMKVNNFSNTGFISRGGRIPAPINSMRN
;
A
#
# COMPACT_ATOMS: atom_id res chain seq x y z
N GLY A 1 -6.81 3.56 5.69
CA GLY A 1 -6.90 2.17 5.26
C GLY A 1 -7.01 2.17 3.77
N LEU A 2 -6.24 1.33 3.09
CA LEU A 2 -6.34 1.14 1.65
C LEU A 2 -7.08 -0.17 1.42
N ASP A 3 -8.25 -0.12 0.80
CA ASP A 3 -9.01 -1.33 0.49
C ASP A 3 -9.28 -1.43 -1.00
N MET A 4 -9.16 -2.65 -1.52
CA MET A 4 -9.42 -3.02 -2.91
C MET A 4 -8.76 -2.07 -3.94
N ILE A 5 -7.49 -1.71 -3.71
CA ILE A 5 -6.75 -0.82 -4.62
C ILE A 5 -6.07 -1.63 -5.71
N ALA A 6 -6.59 -1.55 -6.94
CA ALA A 6 -5.99 -2.16 -8.11
C ALA A 6 -4.78 -1.34 -8.60
N VAL A 7 -3.65 -2.00 -8.85
CA VAL A 7 -2.41 -1.38 -9.36
C VAL A 7 -1.87 -2.19 -10.56
N PRO A 8 -1.00 -1.61 -11.41
CA PRO A 8 -0.39 -2.33 -12.51
C PRO A 8 0.31 -3.61 -12.03
N GLY A 9 0.16 -4.70 -12.77
CA GLY A 9 0.69 -6.01 -12.38
C GLY A 9 2.23 -6.07 -12.31
N ASP A 10 2.92 -5.11 -12.92
CA ASP A 10 4.36 -4.94 -12.86
C ASP A 10 4.84 -4.04 -11.70
N THR A 11 3.93 -3.65 -10.80
CA THR A 11 4.29 -2.92 -9.57
C THR A 11 5.24 -3.77 -8.72
N SER A 12 6.43 -3.23 -8.43
CA SER A 12 7.45 -3.97 -7.67
C SER A 12 7.01 -4.30 -6.23
N ALA A 13 7.56 -5.38 -5.68
CA ALA A 13 7.31 -5.78 -4.31
C ALA A 13 7.77 -4.70 -3.31
N GLU A 14 8.87 -4.01 -3.61
CA GLU A 14 9.40 -2.90 -2.81
C GLU A 14 8.45 -1.70 -2.82
N THR A 15 7.84 -1.39 -3.98
CA THR A 15 6.81 -0.35 -4.06
C THR A 15 5.61 -0.71 -3.19
N ILE A 16 5.09 -1.93 -3.29
CA ILE A 16 3.96 -2.42 -2.48
C ILE A 16 4.31 -2.39 -0.99
N ALA A 17 5.49 -2.86 -0.62
CA ALA A 17 5.97 -2.85 0.77
C ALA A 17 6.10 -1.43 1.33
N GLY A 18 6.49 -0.45 0.50
CA GLY A 18 6.51 0.96 0.88
C GLY A 18 5.11 1.50 1.19
N VAL A 19 4.12 1.19 0.34
CA VAL A 19 2.73 1.60 0.60
C VAL A 19 2.19 0.96 1.89
N ILE A 20 2.53 -0.31 2.14
CA ILE A 20 2.18 -0.98 3.41
C ILE A 20 2.86 -0.29 4.60
N ALA A 21 4.14 0.08 4.47
CA ALA A 21 4.88 0.76 5.53
C ALA A 21 4.28 2.13 5.86
N ASP A 22 3.84 2.90 4.87
CA ASP A 22 3.18 4.20 5.08
C ASP A 22 1.88 4.03 5.86
N GLU A 23 1.00 3.12 5.44
CA GLU A 23 -0.28 2.91 6.10
C GLU A 23 -0.11 2.31 7.52
N ALA A 24 0.88 1.44 7.70
CA ALA A 24 1.25 0.93 9.02
C ALA A 24 1.78 2.03 9.94
N ALA A 25 2.59 2.96 9.42
CA ALA A 25 3.08 4.11 10.18
C ALA A 25 1.94 5.05 10.59
N ILE A 26 1.00 5.33 9.69
CA ILE A 26 -0.21 6.12 9.99
C ILE A 26 -1.01 5.46 11.11
N GLY A 27 -1.25 4.15 11.04
CA GLY A 27 -1.97 3.40 12.06
C GLY A 27 -1.25 3.41 13.41
N MET A 28 0.06 3.12 13.39
CA MET A 28 0.92 3.07 14.56
C MET A 28 1.00 4.41 15.30
N VAL A 29 1.20 5.52 14.59
CA VAL A 29 1.32 6.87 15.21
C VAL A 29 -0.01 7.38 15.74
N ASN A 30 -1.12 7.09 15.05
CA ASN A 30 -2.44 7.64 15.39
C ASN A 30 -3.31 6.72 16.25
N HIS A 31 -2.80 5.57 16.70
CA HIS A 31 -3.60 4.53 17.37
C HIS A 31 -4.86 4.14 16.59
N LYS A 32 -4.74 4.02 15.28
CA LYS A 32 -5.83 3.56 14.43
C LYS A 32 -5.48 2.19 13.87
N THR A 33 -6.47 1.29 13.88
CA THR A 33 -6.39 0.05 13.13
C THR A 33 -6.46 0.40 11.65
N THR A 34 -5.36 0.18 10.95
CA THR A 34 -5.28 0.36 9.50
C THR A 34 -5.09 -1.00 8.82
N ALA A 35 -5.43 -1.05 7.54
CA ALA A 35 -5.28 -2.23 6.71
C ALA A 35 -4.92 -1.79 5.29
N VAL A 36 -4.23 -2.67 4.57
CA VAL A 36 -3.86 -2.49 3.16
C VAL A 36 -4.28 -3.72 2.39
N ARG A 37 -5.09 -3.51 1.35
CA ARG A 37 -5.43 -4.49 0.32
C ARG A 37 -5.12 -3.87 -1.04
N ILE A 38 -3.95 -4.21 -1.56
CA ILE A 38 -3.48 -3.83 -2.89
C ILE A 38 -3.53 -5.07 -3.79
N ILE A 39 -4.02 -4.88 -5.00
CA ILE A 39 -4.23 -5.94 -5.98
C ILE A 39 -3.41 -5.59 -7.23
N PRO A 40 -2.20 -6.16 -7.40
CA PRO A 40 -1.48 -6.07 -8.66
C PRO A 40 -2.23 -6.86 -9.72
N VAL A 41 -2.69 -6.20 -10.78
CA VAL A 41 -3.51 -6.82 -11.84
C VAL A 41 -2.63 -7.14 -13.05
N PRO A 42 -2.36 -8.43 -13.34
CA PRO A 42 -1.49 -8.80 -14.45
C PRO A 42 -2.01 -8.26 -15.79
N ASN A 43 -1.09 -7.80 -16.63
CA ASN A 43 -1.35 -7.33 -18.00
C ASN A 43 -2.28 -6.11 -18.13
N MET A 44 -2.62 -5.44 -17.03
CA MET A 44 -3.40 -4.19 -17.06
C MET A 44 -2.53 -2.97 -16.80
N LYS A 45 -2.90 -1.87 -17.45
CA LYS A 45 -2.24 -0.58 -17.40
C LYS A 45 -3.07 0.42 -16.61
N ILE A 46 -2.43 1.52 -16.23
CA ILE A 46 -3.08 2.64 -15.54
C ILE A 46 -4.29 3.12 -16.35
N GLY A 47 -5.44 3.19 -15.68
CA GLY A 47 -6.71 3.61 -16.29
C GLY A 47 -7.56 2.47 -16.86
N ASP A 48 -7.01 1.27 -17.03
CA ASP A 48 -7.81 0.09 -17.35
C ASP A 48 -8.77 -0.23 -16.19
N THR A 49 -9.92 -0.83 -16.47
CA THR A 49 -10.87 -1.26 -15.43
C THR A 49 -10.76 -2.75 -15.20
N VAL A 50 -10.54 -3.16 -13.95
CA VAL A 50 -10.57 -4.56 -13.54
C VAL A 50 -11.95 -4.91 -12.98
N GLU A 51 -12.51 -6.02 -13.44
CA GLU A 51 -13.77 -6.60 -12.96
C GLU A 51 -13.45 -7.80 -12.07
N PHE A 52 -13.71 -7.68 -10.77
CA PHE A 52 -13.54 -8.78 -9.81
C PHE A 52 -14.80 -9.66 -9.70
N GLY A 53 -15.91 -9.18 -10.28
CA GLY A 53 -17.17 -9.90 -10.41
C GLY A 53 -18.06 -9.86 -9.16
N GLY A 54 -19.36 -10.11 -9.37
CA GLY A 54 -20.34 -10.36 -8.32
C GLY A 54 -20.33 -9.32 -7.19
N LEU A 55 -20.03 -9.78 -5.97
CA LEU A 55 -20.01 -8.99 -4.73
C LEU A 55 -18.78 -8.07 -4.60
N LEU A 56 -17.69 -8.36 -5.32
CA LEU A 56 -16.41 -7.66 -5.20
C LEU A 56 -16.31 -6.42 -6.10
N GLY A 57 -17.20 -6.31 -7.09
CA GLY A 57 -17.33 -5.16 -7.97
C GLY A 57 -16.16 -4.97 -8.94
N SER A 58 -15.98 -3.73 -9.38
CA SER A 58 -14.92 -3.32 -10.30
C SER A 58 -14.31 -1.98 -9.94
N GLY A 59 -13.12 -1.72 -10.47
CA GLY A 59 -12.42 -0.47 -10.24
C GLY A 59 -11.30 -0.21 -11.24
N PRO A 60 -10.86 1.05 -11.37
CA PRO A 60 -9.76 1.40 -12.25
C PRO A 60 -8.41 0.97 -11.66
N VAL A 61 -7.48 0.59 -12.53
CA VAL A 61 -6.07 0.39 -12.19
C VAL A 61 -5.43 1.74 -11.94
N MET A 62 -5.01 1.97 -10.69
CA MET A 62 -4.52 3.25 -10.21
C MET A 62 -3.03 3.42 -10.45
N LYS A 63 -2.60 4.66 -10.70
CA LYS A 63 -1.19 5.00 -10.81
C LYS A 63 -0.48 4.82 -9.47
N VAL A 64 0.70 4.21 -9.51
CA VAL A 64 1.64 4.14 -8.37
C VAL A 64 2.85 5.03 -8.66
N ASN A 65 3.56 5.44 -7.62
CA ASN A 65 4.79 6.20 -7.78
C ASN A 65 5.91 5.29 -8.32
N ASN A 66 6.70 5.81 -9.28
CA ASN A 66 7.79 5.09 -9.93
C ASN A 66 9.14 5.24 -9.21
N PHE A 67 9.23 6.10 -8.18
CA PHE A 67 10.45 6.19 -7.38
C PHE A 67 10.68 4.88 -6.61
N SER A 68 11.94 4.43 -6.58
CA SER A 68 12.31 3.17 -5.95
C SER A 68 12.23 3.26 -4.43
N ASN A 69 11.54 2.28 -3.83
CA ASN A 69 11.52 2.05 -2.38
C ASN A 69 12.60 1.05 -1.93
N THR A 70 13.40 0.50 -2.86
CA THR A 70 14.34 -0.60 -2.58
C THR A 70 15.28 -0.27 -1.44
N GLY A 71 15.91 0.91 -1.45
CA GLY A 71 16.85 1.28 -0.38
C GLY A 71 16.21 1.45 1.00
N PHE A 72 14.91 1.74 1.09
CA PHE A 72 14.21 1.78 2.38
C PHE A 72 13.80 0.39 2.83
N ILE A 73 13.18 -0.39 1.95
CA ILE A 73 12.67 -1.73 2.26
C ILE A 73 13.82 -2.71 2.56
N SER A 74 14.94 -2.61 1.85
CA SER A 74 16.11 -3.46 2.06
C SER A 74 16.81 -3.23 3.39
N ARG A 75 16.52 -2.14 4.12
CA ARG A 75 17.10 -1.93 5.47
C ARG A 75 16.66 -3.01 6.45
N GLY A 76 15.45 -3.57 6.27
CA GLY A 76 14.90 -4.56 7.16
C GLY A 76 14.88 -4.10 8.63
N GLY A 77 14.83 -5.07 9.55
CA GLY A 77 14.83 -4.80 10.99
C GLY A 77 13.44 -4.46 11.55
N ARG A 78 13.41 -3.60 12.58
CA ARG A 78 12.20 -3.28 13.35
C ARG A 78 12.05 -1.77 13.49
N ILE A 79 10.88 -1.26 13.11
CA ILE A 79 10.48 0.12 13.45
C ILE A 79 10.05 0.12 14.94
N PRO A 80 10.71 0.89 15.82
CA PRO A 80 10.34 0.94 17.22
C PRO A 80 8.99 1.65 17.43
N ALA A 81 8.40 1.43 18.60
CA ALA A 81 7.18 2.12 18.98
C ALA A 81 7.40 3.66 19.02
N PRO A 82 6.37 4.45 18.71
CA PRO A 82 6.48 5.91 18.73
C PRO A 82 6.63 6.40 20.18
N ILE A 83 7.32 7.53 20.37
CA ILE A 83 7.44 8.16 21.70
C ILE A 83 6.09 8.80 22.04
N ASN A 84 5.35 8.15 22.94
CA ASN A 84 4.00 8.57 23.33
C ASN A 84 3.95 9.74 24.32
N SER A 85 5.10 10.22 24.84
CA SER A 85 5.14 11.16 25.98
C SER A 85 5.16 12.66 25.62
N MET A 86 5.05 13.02 24.33
CA MET A 86 4.83 14.42 23.91
C MET A 86 3.38 14.65 23.47
N ARG A 87 2.46 14.17 24.29
CA ARG A 87 1.05 14.57 24.24
C ARG A 87 0.82 15.46 25.46
N ASN A 88 0.96 16.77 25.26
CA ASN A 88 0.49 17.76 26.24
C ASN A 88 -1.03 17.74 26.28
#